data_AF-A0A1C5Y706-F1
#
_entry.id   AF-A0A1C5Y706-F1
#
_cell.length_a   1.000
_cell.length_b   1.000
_cell.length_c   1.000
_cell.angle_alpha   90.00
_cell.angle_beta   90.00
_cell.angle_gamma   90.00
#
_symmetry.space_group_name_H-M   'P 1'
#
loop_
_entity.id
_entity.type
_entity.pdbx_description
1 polymer ?
#
loop_
_entity_poly.entity_id
_entity_poly.type
_entity_poly.pdbx_seq_one_letter_code
_entity_poly.pdbx_strand_id
1 'polypeptide(L)'
;MIEFADILKASKKFSPLSAKIIPFHHPVEITWEPVSAGTGNYLEDSVKETYDVGHLAPEQTDFGVRISGDSMEPLYHTDDVAWIQKKDSLANGEIGIFYLNGNTYIKELHDEPDGVYLISLNQKYRPIQVLESDSFKIFGKVIGKCKGAEIPGFH
;
A
#
# COMPACT_ATOMS: atom_id res chain seq x y z
N MET A 1 -30.11 -11.29 38.02
CA MET A 1 -28.76 -11.81 37.72
C MET A 1 -27.78 -10.80 38.26
N ILE A 2 -26.99 -11.14 39.27
CA ILE A 2 -25.95 -10.24 39.79
C ILE A 2 -24.78 -10.33 38.81
N GLU A 3 -24.37 -9.21 38.24
CA GLU A 3 -23.19 -9.14 37.38
C GLU A 3 -21.95 -9.46 38.21
N PHE A 4 -21.27 -10.56 37.88
CA PHE A 4 -20.02 -10.99 38.54
C PHE A 4 -18.95 -9.89 38.55
N ALA A 5 -19.02 -8.93 37.62
CA ALA A 5 -18.14 -7.76 37.54
C ALA A 5 -18.23 -6.85 38.79
N ASP A 6 -19.42 -6.69 39.38
CA ASP A 6 -19.60 -5.82 40.54
C ASP A 6 -19.03 -6.43 41.83
N ILE A 7 -19.13 -7.76 41.96
CA ILE A 7 -18.57 -8.49 43.10
C ILE A 7 -17.03 -8.39 43.10
N LEU A 8 -16.39 -8.47 41.94
CA LEU A 8 -14.93 -8.38 41.80
C LEU A 8 -14.40 -6.98 42.14
N LYS A 9 -15.13 -5.92 41.77
CA LYS A 9 -14.79 -4.54 42.15
C LYS A 9 -14.98 -4.32 43.66
N ALA A 10 -16.09 -4.79 44.22
CA ALA A 10 -16.41 -4.63 45.64
C ALA A 10 -15.42 -5.36 46.56
N SER A 11 -14.88 -6.50 46.14
CA SER A 11 -13.94 -7.29 46.95
C SER A 11 -12.53 -6.69 47.04
N LYS A 12 -12.24 -5.57 46.35
CA LYS A 12 -10.91 -4.94 46.25
C LYS A 12 -9.80 -5.89 45.78
N LYS A 13 -10.15 -7.02 45.17
CA LYS A 13 -9.20 -8.01 44.60
C LYS A 13 -8.85 -7.69 43.14
N PHE A 14 -9.49 -6.69 42.56
CA PHE A 14 -9.27 -6.22 41.21
C PHE A 14 -8.95 -4.72 41.25
N SER A 15 -7.68 -4.38 41.09
CA SER A 15 -7.29 -3.05 40.63
C SER A 15 -7.37 -3.06 39.10
N PRO A 16 -8.11 -2.15 38.45
CA PRO A 16 -7.96 -1.97 37.02
C PRO A 16 -6.52 -1.47 36.79
N LEU A 17 -5.63 -2.39 36.43
CA LEU A 17 -4.33 -2.02 35.90
C LEU A 17 -4.63 -1.22 34.65
N SER A 18 -4.33 0.07 34.68
CA SER A 18 -4.33 0.89 33.46
C SER A 18 -3.39 0.18 32.49
N ALA A 19 -3.95 -0.41 31.44
CA ALA A 19 -3.16 -1.08 30.43
C ALA A 19 -2.24 -0.02 29.83
N LYS A 20 -0.94 -0.15 30.07
CA LYS A 20 0.05 0.70 29.41
C LYS A 20 0.09 0.23 27.96
N ILE A 21 -0.67 0.91 27.09
CA ILE A 21 -0.64 0.67 25.65
C ILE A 21 0.79 1.01 25.21
N ILE A 22 1.56 0.00 24.82
CA ILE A 22 2.86 0.21 24.21
C ILE A 22 2.57 0.63 22.76
N PRO A 23 3.00 1.82 22.32
CA PRO A 23 2.83 2.21 20.93
C PRO A 23 3.61 1.25 20.05
N PHE A 24 2.93 0.61 19.10
CA PHE A 24 3.61 -0.12 18.03
C PHE A 24 4.16 0.92 17.06
N HIS A 25 5.48 1.10 17.08
CA HIS A 25 6.18 1.93 16.12
C HIS A 25 6.45 1.09 14.87
N HIS A 26 5.84 1.48 13.75
CA HIS A 26 6.03 0.84 12.46
C HIS A 26 6.45 1.93 11.45
N PRO A 27 7.73 2.29 11.39
CA PRO A 27 8.21 3.30 10.46
C PRO A 27 8.23 2.72 9.03
N VAL A 28 7.55 3.40 8.11
CA VAL A 28 7.50 3.02 6.69
C VAL A 28 7.83 4.23 5.82
N GLU A 29 8.68 4.03 4.81
CA GLU A 29 8.97 5.02 3.78
C GLU A 29 7.76 5.17 2.84
N ILE A 30 7.29 6.40 2.62
CA ILE A 30 6.20 6.70 1.68
C ILE A 30 6.69 7.64 0.58
N THR A 31 6.41 7.30 -0.68
CA THR A 31 6.79 8.07 -1.87
C THR A 31 5.69 9.05 -2.29
N TRP A 32 6.04 10.31 -2.56
CA TRP A 32 5.09 11.38 -2.91
C TRP A 32 4.82 11.55 -4.41
N GLU A 33 5.76 11.20 -5.29
CA GLU A 33 5.69 11.52 -6.71
C GLU A 33 5.54 10.28 -7.61
N PRO A 34 4.72 10.35 -8.67
CA PRO A 34 4.82 9.43 -9.80
C PRO A 34 6.10 9.77 -10.60
N VAL A 35 7.10 8.90 -10.51
CA VAL A 35 8.46 9.20 -10.99
C VAL A 35 8.57 9.09 -12.53
N SER A 36 9.29 10.04 -13.16
CA SER A 36 9.55 10.15 -14.61
C SER A 36 11.03 9.97 -14.99
N ALA A 37 11.27 9.00 -15.88
CA ALA A 37 12.38 8.65 -16.79
C ALA A 37 13.83 9.19 -16.65
N GLY A 38 14.82 8.28 -16.75
CA GLY A 38 16.26 8.58 -16.85
C GLY A 38 17.24 7.83 -15.91
N THR A 39 17.64 6.60 -16.28
CA THR A 39 18.82 5.86 -15.74
C THR A 39 18.69 5.20 -14.35
N GLY A 40 17.90 4.11 -14.27
CA GLY A 40 18.24 2.95 -13.43
C GLY A 40 18.38 3.12 -11.90
N ASN A 41 17.34 3.56 -11.19
CA ASN A 41 16.85 3.03 -9.89
C ASN A 41 15.69 3.89 -9.36
N TYR A 42 14.56 3.82 -10.07
CA TYR A 42 13.55 4.88 -10.05
C TYR A 42 12.70 5.05 -8.79
N LEU A 43 12.59 4.05 -7.90
CA LEU A 43 11.95 4.24 -6.59
C LEU A 43 12.95 4.59 -5.48
N GLU A 44 14.25 4.31 -5.66
CA GLU A 44 15.25 4.59 -4.63
C GLU A 44 15.57 6.09 -4.53
N ASP A 45 15.52 6.81 -5.65
CA ASP A 45 15.81 8.26 -5.74
C ASP A 45 14.59 9.18 -5.55
N SER A 46 13.38 8.62 -5.35
CA SER A 46 12.20 9.43 -5.08
C SER A 46 12.30 10.13 -3.72
N VAL A 47 11.64 11.29 -3.55
CA VAL A 47 11.50 11.90 -2.22
C VAL A 47 10.65 10.96 -1.36
N LYS A 48 11.33 10.29 -0.43
CA LYS A 48 10.73 9.43 0.56
C LYS A 48 10.75 10.12 1.90
N GLU A 49 9.59 10.14 2.52
CA GLU A 49 9.50 10.53 3.92
C GLU A 49 9.09 9.30 4.74
N THR A 50 9.69 9.17 5.92
CA THR A 50 9.37 8.07 6.83
C THR A 50 8.26 8.51 7.77
N TYR A 51 7.18 7.73 7.82
CA TYR A 51 6.08 7.96 8.74
C TYR A 51 5.90 6.75 9.64
N ASP A 52 5.49 7.00 10.88
CA ASP A 52 5.07 5.93 11.77
C ASP A 52 3.60 5.58 11.48
N VAL A 53 3.40 4.45 10.80
CA VAL A 53 2.09 4.03 10.31
C VAL A 53 1.40 3.06 11.27
N GLY A 54 2.09 2.63 12.34
CA GLY A 54 1.57 1.73 13.35
C GLY A 54 0.85 0.51 12.79
N HIS A 55 -0.45 0.39 13.10
CA HIS A 55 -1.29 -0.74 12.68
C HIS A 55 -1.94 -0.55 11.30
N LEU A 56 -1.75 0.59 10.64
CA LEU A 56 -2.34 0.87 9.33
C LEU A 56 -1.70 0.02 8.22
N ALA A 57 -0.41 -0.32 8.37
CA ALA A 57 0.34 -1.13 7.42
C ALA A 57 0.52 -2.57 7.95
N PRO A 58 0.33 -3.59 7.09
CA PRO A 58 0.71 -4.97 7.41
C PRO A 58 2.21 -5.07 7.74
N GLU A 59 2.60 -5.98 8.63
CA GLU A 59 4.01 -6.16 9.05
C GLU A 59 4.98 -6.43 7.90
N GLN A 60 4.49 -7.05 6.81
CA GLN A 60 5.26 -7.36 5.62
C GLN A 60 5.39 -6.20 4.62
N THR A 61 5.10 -4.96 5.05
CA THR A 61 5.20 -3.75 4.23
C THR A 61 6.65 -3.31 4.13
N ASP A 62 7.14 -3.15 2.90
CA ASP A 62 8.47 -2.61 2.63
C ASP A 62 8.44 -1.09 2.41
N PHE A 63 7.40 -0.58 1.75
CA PHE A 63 7.20 0.85 1.50
C PHE A 63 5.73 1.17 1.17
N GLY A 64 5.36 2.43 1.28
CA GLY A 64 4.07 2.97 0.89
C GLY A 64 4.15 3.82 -0.38
N VAL A 65 3.07 3.83 -1.16
CA VAL A 65 2.93 4.68 -2.36
C VAL A 65 1.62 5.45 -2.28
N ARG A 66 1.69 6.79 -2.37
CA ARG A 66 0.49 7.63 -2.51
C ARG A 66 -0.15 7.39 -3.87
N ILE A 67 -1.45 7.12 -3.87
CA ILE A 67 -2.23 6.91 -5.08
C ILE A 67 -2.67 8.26 -5.66
N SER A 68 -2.53 8.38 -6.98
CA SER A 68 -2.99 9.52 -7.75
C SER A 68 -3.79 9.05 -8.96
N GLY A 69 -4.89 9.73 -9.25
CA GLY A 69 -5.84 9.38 -10.31
C GLY A 69 -6.95 8.42 -9.86
N ASP A 70 -7.86 8.10 -10.80
CA ASP A 70 -9.06 7.28 -10.56
C ASP A 70 -9.00 5.92 -11.27
N SER A 71 -7.89 5.56 -11.92
CA SER A 71 -7.78 4.32 -12.72
C SER A 71 -8.01 3.03 -11.93
N MET A 72 -7.86 3.07 -10.61
CA MET A 72 -8.06 1.92 -9.73
C MET A 72 -9.31 2.07 -8.84
N GLU A 73 -10.18 3.02 -9.16
CA GLU A 73 -11.51 3.12 -8.54
C GLU A 73 -12.40 1.93 -8.94
N PRO A 74 -13.33 1.51 -8.05
CA PRO A 74 -13.70 2.13 -6.77
C PRO A 74 -12.85 1.68 -5.57
N LEU A 75 -11.83 0.85 -5.79
CA LEU A 75 -11.08 0.27 -4.67
C LEU A 75 -10.02 1.24 -4.13
N TYR A 76 -9.25 1.85 -5.01
CA TYR A 76 -8.22 2.83 -4.66
C TYR A 76 -8.62 4.21 -5.18
N HIS A 77 -8.52 5.20 -4.30
CA HIS A 77 -8.83 6.59 -4.63
C HIS A 77 -7.56 7.43 -4.59
N THR A 78 -7.61 8.59 -5.23
CA THR A 78 -6.60 9.63 -5.01
C THR A 78 -6.45 9.90 -3.51
N ASP A 79 -5.21 10.07 -3.06
CA ASP A 79 -4.79 10.27 -1.66
C ASP A 79 -4.91 9.05 -0.74
N ASP A 80 -5.31 7.89 -1.26
CA ASP A 80 -5.04 6.62 -0.58
C ASP A 80 -3.51 6.36 -0.55
N VAL A 81 -3.03 5.61 0.43
CA VAL A 81 -1.67 5.06 0.44
C VAL A 81 -1.77 3.55 0.29
N ALA A 82 -1.13 3.01 -0.74
CA ALA A 82 -1.01 1.56 -0.95
C ALA A 82 0.25 1.03 -0.28
N TRP A 83 0.13 -0.08 0.45
CA TRP A 83 1.24 -0.76 1.11
C TRP A 83 1.81 -1.82 0.19
N ILE A 84 3.13 -1.77 -0.02
CA ILE A 84 3.82 -2.57 -1.00
C ILE A 84 4.76 -3.54 -0.31
N GLN A 85 4.67 -4.81 -0.71
CA GLN A 85 5.71 -5.80 -0.47
C GLN A 85 6.60 -5.88 -1.71
N LYS A 86 7.89 -5.59 -1.57
CA LYS A 86 8.89 -5.67 -2.65
C LYS A 86 8.94 -7.09 -3.19
N LYS A 87 8.67 -7.21 -4.49
CA LYS A 87 8.75 -8.44 -5.26
C LYS A 87 9.08 -8.10 -6.69
N ASP A 88 9.88 -8.95 -7.32
CA ASP A 88 10.23 -8.84 -8.73
C ASP A 88 9.24 -9.58 -9.64
N SER A 89 8.24 -10.26 -9.06
CA SER A 89 7.19 -10.99 -9.77
C SER A 89 5.85 -10.95 -9.03
N LEU A 90 4.76 -10.97 -9.80
CA LEU A 90 3.38 -11.07 -9.33
C LEU A 90 2.69 -12.23 -10.03
N ALA A 91 1.67 -12.80 -9.38
CA ALA A 91 0.78 -13.77 -10.02
C ALA A 91 -0.30 -13.06 -10.86
N ASN A 92 -0.87 -13.79 -11.82
CA ASN A 92 -2.01 -13.33 -12.62
C ASN A 92 -3.17 -12.90 -11.70
N GLY A 93 -3.75 -11.73 -11.95
CA GLY A 93 -4.81 -11.12 -11.15
C GLY A 93 -4.34 -10.39 -9.88
N GLU A 94 -3.04 -10.31 -9.61
CA GLU A 94 -2.52 -9.53 -8.47
C GLU A 94 -2.34 -8.05 -8.82
N ILE A 95 -2.61 -7.18 -7.85
CA ILE A 95 -2.38 -5.74 -7.97
C ILE A 95 -0.94 -5.42 -7.57
N GLY A 96 -0.25 -4.67 -8.41
CA GLY A 96 1.15 -4.28 -8.20
C GLY A 96 1.45 -2.85 -8.58
N ILE A 97 2.68 -2.45 -8.26
CA ILE A 97 3.28 -1.20 -8.74
C ILE A 97 4.27 -1.55 -9.85
N PHE A 98 4.06 -0.93 -11.01
CA PHE A 98 4.79 -1.19 -12.24
C PHE A 98 5.43 0.10 -12.74
N TYR A 99 6.65 -0.01 -13.24
CA TYR A 99 7.24 0.97 -14.14
C TYR A 99 7.04 0.50 -15.57
N LEU A 100 6.55 1.38 -16.44
CA LEU A 100 6.44 1.12 -17.87
C LEU A 100 6.74 2.40 -18.64
N ASN A 101 7.81 2.37 -19.44
CA ASN A 101 8.20 3.45 -20.35
C ASN A 101 8.23 4.85 -19.70
N GLY A 102 8.89 4.95 -18.55
CA GLY A 102 9.06 6.22 -17.84
C GLY A 102 7.91 6.60 -16.92
N ASN A 103 6.84 5.81 -16.83
CA ASN A 103 5.69 6.09 -15.98
C ASN A 103 5.51 4.99 -14.93
N THR A 104 5.01 5.36 -13.76
CA THR A 104 4.68 4.42 -12.68
C THR A 104 3.17 4.21 -12.61
N TYR A 105 2.74 2.97 -12.48
CA TYR A 105 1.34 2.56 -12.49
C TYR A 105 1.01 1.65 -11.32
N ILE A 106 -0.15 1.86 -10.71
CA ILE A 106 -0.86 0.83 -9.93
C ILE A 106 -1.90 0.17 -10.85
N LYS A 107 -1.80 -1.14 -11.06
CA LYS A 107 -2.66 -1.92 -11.96
C LYS A 107 -2.79 -3.36 -11.46
N GLU A 108 -3.74 -4.09 -12.00
CA GLU A 108 -3.81 -5.55 -11.91
C GLU A 108 -2.98 -6.16 -13.04
N LEU A 109 -2.12 -7.14 -12.74
CA LEU A 109 -1.33 -7.85 -13.74
C LEU A 109 -2.16 -8.95 -14.38
N HIS A 110 -2.32 -8.91 -15.70
CA HIS A 110 -2.86 -10.01 -16.49
C HIS A 110 -1.75 -10.62 -17.34
N ASP A 111 -1.44 -11.90 -17.12
CA ASP A 111 -0.44 -12.66 -17.87
C ASP A 111 -1.13 -13.85 -18.55
N GLU A 112 -1.49 -13.67 -19.82
CA GLU A 112 -2.27 -14.60 -20.63
C GLU A 112 -1.49 -15.00 -21.89
N PRO A 113 -1.88 -16.10 -22.60
CA PRO A 113 -1.15 -16.58 -23.78
C PRO A 113 -1.02 -15.57 -24.93
N ASP A 114 -1.87 -14.54 -24.97
CA ASP A 114 -1.86 -13.46 -25.96
C ASP A 114 -1.01 -12.25 -25.54
N GLY A 115 -0.54 -12.21 -24.30
CA GLY A 115 0.43 -11.23 -23.81
C GLY A 115 0.26 -10.84 -22.35
N VAL A 116 1.12 -9.92 -21.92
CA VAL A 116 1.06 -9.31 -20.59
C VAL A 116 0.35 -7.97 -20.68
N TYR A 117 -0.62 -7.76 -19.79
CA TYR A 117 -1.44 -6.56 -19.73
C TYR A 117 -1.49 -5.99 -18.31
N LEU A 118 -1.49 -4.68 -18.21
CA LEU A 118 -1.79 -3.95 -16.99
C LEU A 118 -3.23 -3.44 -17.05
N ILE A 119 -4.08 -3.99 -16.18
CA ILE A 119 -5.51 -3.76 -16.17
C ILE A 119 -5.88 -2.74 -15.09
N SER A 120 -6.72 -1.78 -15.46
CA SER A 120 -7.33 -0.83 -14.53
C SER A 120 -8.62 -1.41 -13.97
N LEU A 121 -8.90 -1.22 -12.68
CA LEU A 121 -10.20 -1.59 -12.10
C LEU A 121 -11.32 -0.67 -12.61
N ASN A 122 -10.98 0.56 -12.96
CA ASN A 122 -11.90 1.53 -13.54
C ASN A 122 -12.04 1.28 -15.05
N GLN A 123 -13.24 0.88 -15.47
CA GLN A 123 -13.58 0.50 -16.85
C GLN A 123 -13.43 1.64 -17.87
N LYS A 124 -13.28 2.90 -17.44
CA LYS A 124 -12.97 4.02 -18.33
C LYS A 124 -11.61 3.86 -19.02
N TYR A 125 -10.72 3.08 -18.42
CA TYR A 125 -9.34 2.90 -18.86
C TYR A 125 -9.20 1.59 -19.62
N ARG A 126 -8.52 1.65 -20.77
CA ARG A 126 -8.22 0.47 -21.56
C ARG A 126 -7.04 -0.31 -20.94
N PRO A 127 -7.00 -1.64 -21.12
CA PRO A 127 -5.81 -2.45 -20.86
C PRO A 127 -4.57 -1.85 -21.52
N ILE A 128 -3.45 -1.85 -20.81
CA ILE A 128 -2.15 -1.44 -21.33
C ILE A 128 -1.35 -2.72 -21.60
N GLN A 129 -1.10 -3.02 -22.87
CA GLN A 129 -0.24 -4.16 -23.23
C GLN A 129 1.22 -3.79 -22.97
N VAL A 130 1.96 -4.73 -22.38
CA VAL A 130 3.41 -4.63 -22.20
C VAL A 130 4.09 -5.38 -23.35
N LEU A 131 4.95 -4.69 -24.10
CA LEU A 131 5.68 -5.23 -25.23
C LEU A 131 7.13 -5.55 -24.84
N GLU A 132 7.78 -6.45 -25.58
CA GLU A 132 9.19 -6.80 -25.34
C GLU A 132 10.15 -5.60 -25.51
N SER A 133 9.77 -4.62 -26.33
CA SER A 133 10.53 -3.37 -26.52
C SER A 133 10.39 -2.38 -25.37
N ASP A 134 9.45 -2.62 -24.45
CA ASP A 134 9.16 -1.68 -23.38
C ASP A 134 10.17 -1.78 -22.22
N SER A 135 10.46 -0.64 -21.62
CA SER A 135 11.18 -0.61 -20.35
C SER A 135 10.19 -0.88 -19.22
N PHE A 136 10.11 -2.15 -18.81
CA PHE A 136 9.16 -2.63 -17.81
C PHE A 136 9.87 -3.12 -16.54
N LYS A 137 9.35 -2.76 -15.37
CA LYS A 137 9.83 -3.27 -14.07
C LYS A 137 8.67 -3.40 -13.09
N ILE A 138 8.69 -4.48 -12.31
CA ILE A 138 7.81 -4.68 -11.17
C ILE A 138 8.52 -4.16 -9.92
N PHE A 139 7.83 -3.36 -9.11
CA PHE A 139 8.36 -2.88 -7.84
C PHE A 139 7.83 -3.65 -6.64
N GLY A 140 6.65 -4.25 -6.75
CA GLY A 140 6.11 -5.09 -5.71
C GLY A 140 4.60 -5.27 -5.79
N LYS A 141 4.13 -6.14 -4.89
CA LYS A 141 2.71 -6.47 -4.73
C LYS A 141 2.05 -5.50 -3.76
N VAL A 142 0.85 -5.04 -4.10
CA VAL A 142 -0.01 -4.31 -3.17
C VAL A 142 -0.62 -5.30 -2.17
N ILE A 143 -0.38 -5.08 -0.89
CA ILE A 143 -0.80 -5.97 0.21
C ILE A 143 -1.83 -5.31 1.15
N GLY A 144 -2.19 -4.06 0.89
CA GLY A 144 -3.17 -3.31 1.66
C GLY A 144 -3.20 -1.84 1.26
N LYS A 145 -4.06 -1.07 1.92
CA LYS A 145 -4.13 0.38 1.78
C LYS A 145 -4.73 1.05 3.02
N CYS A 146 -4.49 2.34 3.17
CA CYS A 146 -5.23 3.21 4.10
C CYS A 146 -5.52 4.57 3.43
N LYS A 147 -6.29 5.43 4.09
CA LYS A 147 -6.41 6.84 3.68
C LYS A 147 -5.16 7.59 4.14
N GLY A 148 -4.57 8.42 3.28
CA GLY A 148 -3.42 9.24 3.67
C GLY A 148 -3.69 10.09 4.92
N ALA A 149 -4.91 10.62 5.06
CA ALA A 149 -5.34 11.40 6.23
C ALA A 149 -5.35 10.61 7.56
N GLU A 150 -5.26 9.28 7.53
CA GLU A 150 -5.16 8.44 8.74
C GLU A 150 -3.72 8.35 9.24
N ILE A 151 -2.72 8.66 8.41
CA ILE A 151 -1.30 8.56 8.75
C ILE A 151 -0.87 9.84 9.49
N PRO A 152 -0.40 9.75 10.75
CA PRO A 152 0.03 10.94 11.49
C PRO A 152 1.18 11.68 10.80
N GLY A 153 0.99 12.98 10.53
CA GLY A 153 1.98 13.84 9.90
C GLY A 153 2.03 13.77 8.37
N PHE A 154 1.17 12.96 7.73
CA PHE A 154 1.06 12.84 6.28
C PHE A 154 0.00 13.83 5.75
N HIS A 155 0.40 14.78 4.89
CA HIS A 155 -0.45 15.87 4.36
C HIS A 155 -0.29 16.09 2.85
#